data_AF-A0A1R4H0H1-F1
#
_entry.id   AF-A0A1R4H0H1-F1
#
_cell.length_a   1.000
_cell.length_b   1.000
_cell.length_c   1.000
_cell.angle_alpha   90.00
_cell.angle_beta   90.00
_cell.angle_gamma   90.00
#
_symmetry.space_group_name_H-M   'P 1'
#
loop_
_entity.id
_entity.type
_entity.pdbx_description
1 polymer ?
#
loop_
_entity_poly.entity_id
_entity_poly.type
_entity_poly.pdbx_seq_one_letter_code
_entity_poly.pdbx_strand_id
1 'polypeptide(L)' 'MNTFKQYADVVNGVIHINLPKDFHAKRVELTIVSLDEDEAPLSALQQLLLDSPEMTDEEYLRIEEKRRHLQQWK' A
#
# COMPACT_ATOMS: atom_id res chain seq x y z
N MET A 1 24.38 6.72 -18.03
CA MET A 1 23.42 5.60 -17.98
C MET A 1 22.13 6.14 -18.56
N ASN A 2 21.70 5.68 -19.74
CA ASN A 2 20.39 6.03 -20.27
C ASN A 2 19.39 4.99 -19.76
N THR A 3 18.61 5.39 -18.77
CA THR A 3 17.49 4.59 -18.25
C THR A 3 16.22 5.17 -18.81
N PHE A 4 15.39 4.34 -19.45
CA PHE A 4 14.05 4.72 -19.86
C PHE A 4 13.03 3.81 -19.18
N LYS A 5 11.87 4.37 -18.85
CA LYS A 5 10.74 3.62 -18.28
C LYS A 5 9.66 3.51 -19.34
N GLN A 6 9.13 2.31 -19.53
CA GLN A 6 8.03 2.05 -20.43
C GLN A 6 7.00 1.19 -19.70
N TYR A 7 5.73 1.60 -19.78
CA TYR A 7 4.60 0.77 -19.36
C TYR A 7 4.18 -0.08 -20.56
N ALA A 8 3.94 -1.37 -20.33
CA ALA A 8 3.54 -2.30 -21.37
C ALA A 8 2.57 -3.32 -20.77
N ASP A 9 1.52 -3.63 -21.52
CA ASP A 9 0.55 -4.64 -21.13
C ASP A 9 1.16 -6.03 -21.21
N VAL A 10 0.79 -6.89 -20.26
CA VAL A 10 1.16 -8.29 -20.27
C VAL A 10 0.09 -9.06 -21.05
N VAL A 11 0.43 -9.52 -22.25
CA VAL A 11 -0.50 -10.31 -23.09
C VAL A 11 0.02 -11.74 -23.15
N ASN A 12 -0.75 -12.69 -22.61
CA ASN A 12 -0.38 -14.12 -22.54
C ASN A 12 0.99 -14.37 -21.86
N GLY A 13 1.34 -13.58 -20.84
CA GLY A 13 2.62 -13.70 -20.14
C GLY A 13 3.83 -13.14 -20.90
N VAL A 14 3.60 -12.47 -22.04
CA VAL A 14 4.66 -11.82 -22.83
C VAL A 14 4.55 -10.31 -22.71
N ILE A 15 5.70 -9.66 -22.53
CA ILE A 15 5.84 -8.19 -22.52
C ILE A 15 6.61 -7.77 -23.78
N HIS A 16 6.03 -6.86 -24.55
CA HIS A 16 6.69 -6.29 -25.73
C HIS A 16 7.28 -4.93 -25.38
N ILE A 17 8.61 -4.81 -25.46
CA ILE A 17 9.34 -3.58 -25.15
C ILE A 17 9.92 -3.03 -26.45
N ASN A 18 9.59 -1.77 -26.77
CA ASN A 18 10.11 -1.11 -27.95
C ASN A 18 11.31 -0.26 -27.57
N LEU A 19 12.51 -0.73 -27.93
CA LEU A 19 13.72 0.04 -27.72
C LEU A 19 13.74 1.28 -28.65
N PRO A 20 14.22 2.44 -28.17
CA PRO A 20 14.45 3.61 -29.02
C PRO A 20 15.35 3.27 -30.23
N LYS A 21 15.10 3.91 -31.37
CA LYS A 21 15.85 3.63 -32.63
C LYS A 21 17.35 3.94 -32.54
N ASP A 22 17.72 4.82 -31.62
CA ASP A 22 19.07 5.27 -31.32
C ASP A 22 19.69 4.52 -30.13
N PHE A 23 19.02 3.49 -29.60
CA PHE A 23 19.50 2.73 -28.46
C PHE A 23 20.62 1.76 -28.86
N HIS A 24 21.84 2.08 -28.42
CA HIS A 24 23.02 1.25 -28.63
C HIS A 24 23.67 0.88 -27.29
N ALA A 25 23.62 -0.41 -26.92
CA ALA A 25 24.21 -0.92 -25.69
C ALA A 25 24.80 -2.33 -25.86
N LYS A 26 25.93 -2.61 -25.20
CA LYS A 26 26.57 -3.94 -25.16
C LYS A 26 25.87 -4.91 -24.20
N ARG A 27 25.18 -4.38 -23.19
CA ARG A 27 24.40 -5.12 -22.18
C ARG A 27 23.19 -4.29 -21.79
N VAL A 28 22.04 -4.94 -21.65
CA VAL A 28 20.77 -4.32 -21.24
C VAL A 28 20.34 -4.95 -19.92
N GLU A 29 19.92 -4.11 -18.98
CA GLU A 29 19.31 -4.51 -17.72
C GLU A 29 17.84 -4.11 -17.77
N LEU A 30 16.96 -5.03 -17.40
CA LEU A 30 15.51 -4.86 -17.44
C LEU A 30 14.96 -5.09 -16.04
N THR A 31 14.25 -4.10 -15.52
CA THR A 31 13.52 -4.21 -14.25
C THR A 31 12.04 -4.24 -14.55
N ILE A 32 11.40 -5.37 -14.28
CA ILE A 32 9.94 -5.53 -14.40
C ILE A 32 9.34 -5.24 -13.03
N VAL A 33 8.43 -4.28 -12.99
CA VAL A 33 7.66 -3.95 -11.79
C VAL A 33 6.21 -4.23 -12.14
N SER A 34 5.59 -5.18 -11.42
CA SER A 34 4.15 -5.37 -11.52
C SER A 34 3.47 -4.12 -11.02
N LEU A 35 2.61 -3.54 -11.85
CA LEU A 35 1.65 -2.54 -11.40
C LEU A 35 0.36 -3.30 -11.20
N ASP A 36 0.31 -4.09 -10.14
CA ASP A 36 -0.97 -4.52 -9.66
C ASP A 36 -1.71 -3.24 -9.25
N GLU A 37 -2.89 -3.01 -9.83
CA GLU A 37 -3.91 -2.22 -9.12
C GLU A 37 -4.25 -3.05 -7.88
N ASP A 38 -3.36 -3.01 -6.90
CA ASP A 38 -3.67 -3.36 -5.53
C ASP A 38 -4.59 -2.23 -5.00
N GLU A 39 -5.80 -2.12 -5.57
CA GLU A 39 -6.95 -2.14 -4.69
C GLU A 39 -7.05 -3.57 -4.14
N ALA A 40 -6.04 -3.99 -3.37
CA ALA A 40 -6.24 -5.10 -2.47
C ALA A 40 -7.44 -4.65 -1.64
N PRO A 41 -8.60 -5.32 -1.73
CA PRO A 41 -9.75 -4.94 -0.93
C PRO A 41 -9.23 -4.96 0.50
N LEU A 42 -9.24 -3.78 1.15
CA LEU A 42 -8.76 -3.60 2.51
C LEU A 42 -9.22 -4.82 3.30
N SER A 43 -8.27 -5.55 3.88
CA SER A 43 -8.63 -6.75 4.65
C SER A 43 -9.74 -6.38 5.64
N ALA A 44 -10.64 -7.30 5.95
CA ALA A 44 -11.79 -7.01 6.81
C ALA A 44 -11.38 -6.32 8.13
N LEU A 45 -10.18 -6.63 8.64
CA LEU A 45 -9.60 -5.96 9.80
C LEU A 45 -9.18 -4.51 9.53
N GLN A 46 -8.60 -4.20 8.38
CA GLN A 46 -8.25 -2.82 8.00
C GLN A 46 -9.50 -1.97 7.74
N GLN A 47 -10.55 -2.52 7.13
CA GLN A 47 -11.85 -1.86 7.02
C GLN A 47 -12.47 -1.59 8.40
N LEU A 48 -12.46 -2.59 9.30
CA LEU A 48 -12.94 -2.40 10.68
C LEU A 48 -12.15 -1.35 11.47
N LEU A 49 -10.85 -1.20 11.22
CA LEU A 49 -10.04 -0.16 11.87
C LEU A 49 -10.35 1.25 11.32
N LEU A 50 -10.66 1.36 10.04
CA LEU A 50 -11.11 2.61 9.39
C LEU A 50 -12.53 2.99 9.79
N ASP A 51 -13.42 1.98 9.89
CA ASP A 51 -14.82 2.13 10.33
C ASP A 51 -14.94 2.21 11.86
N SER A 52 -13.83 2.11 12.59
CA SER A 52 -13.86 2.25 14.04
C SER A 52 -14.32 3.66 14.37
N PRO A 53 -15.41 3.83 15.13
CA PRO A 53 -15.87 5.15 15.53
C PRO A 53 -14.72 5.86 16.25
N GLU A 54 -14.42 7.08 15.79
CA GLU A 54 -13.49 7.96 16.51
C GLU A 54 -14.08 8.20 17.90
N MET A 55 -13.40 7.68 18.92
CA MET A 55 -13.82 7.86 20.31
C MET A 55 -13.83 9.35 20.62
N THR A 56 -14.97 9.87 21.03
CA THR A 56 -15.07 11.28 21.42
C THR A 56 -14.30 11.52 22.71
N ASP A 57 -13.77 12.72 22.89
CA ASP A 57 -13.01 13.09 24.10
C ASP A 57 -13.81 12.84 25.40
N GLU A 58 -15.14 13.00 25.34
CA GLU A 58 -16.05 12.71 26.46
C GLU A 58 -16.08 11.22 26.82
N GLU A 59 -16.09 10.34 25.83
CA GLU A 59 -16.09 8.89 26.03
C GLU A 59 -14.74 8.41 26.55
N TYR A 60 -13.64 9.00 26.07
CA TYR A 60 -12.30 8.76 26.56
C TYR A 60 -12.18 9.10 28.05
N LEU A 61 -12.61 10.30 28.45
CA LEU A 61 -12.57 10.76 29.84
C LEU A 61 -13.38 9.86 30.79
N ARG A 62 -14.56 9.40 30.35
CA ARG A 62 -15.38 8.47 31.15
C ARG A 62 -14.70 7.12 31.36
N ILE A 63 -13.98 6.61 30.36
CA ILE A 63 -13.24 5.35 30.46
C ILE A 63 -12.01 5.51 31.36
N GLU A 64 -11.29 6.63 31.24
CA GLU A 64 -10.13 6.94 32.06
C GLU A 64 -10.51 7.07 33.55
N GLU A 65 -11.62 7.76 33.84
CA GLU A 65 -12.13 7.88 35.21
C GLU A 65 -12.54 6.52 35.79
N LYS A 66 -13.22 5.67 35.02
CA LYS A 66 -13.52 4.29 35.43
C LYS A 66 -12.27 3.46 35.69
N ARG A 67 -11.25 3.56 34.82
CA ARG A 67 -9.96 2.87 35.02
C ARG A 67 -9.25 3.35 36.27
N ARG A 68 -9.23 4.66 36.52
CA ARG A 68 -8.67 5.25 37.74
C ARG A 68 -9.37 4.74 39.00
N HIS A 69 -10.71 4.64 38.97
CA HIS A 69 -11.47 4.05 40.07
C HIS A 69 -11.13 2.58 40.30
N LEU A 70 -10.99 1.76 39.26
CA LEU A 70 -10.62 0.35 39.40
C LEU A 70 -9.18 0.16 39.90
N GLN A 71 -8.26 1.06 39.54
CA GLN A 71 -6.87 1.02 40.01
C GLN A 71 -6.71 1.43 41.48
N GLN A 72 -7.67 2.15 42.06
CA GLN A 72 -7.69 2.45 43.50
C GLN A 72 -8.06 1.24 44.38
N TRP A 73 -8.58 0.18 43.78
CA TRP A 73 -9.00 -1.05 44.47
C TRP A 73 -7.97 -2.18 44.32
N LYS A 74 -6.73 -1.83 43.93
CA LYS A 74 -5.60 -2.74 43.77
C LYS A 74 -4.55 -2.46 44.83
#